data_AF-A0A016QL24-F1
#
_entry.id   AF-A0A016QL24-F1
#
_cell.length_a   1.000
_cell.length_b   1.000
_cell.length_c   1.000
_cell.angle_alpha   90.00
_cell.angle_beta   90.00
_cell.angle_gamma   90.00
#
_symmetry.space_group_name_H-M   'P 1'
#
loop_
_entity.id
_entity.type
_entity.pdbx_description
1 polymer ?
#
loop_
_entity_poly.entity_id
_entity_poly.type
_entity_poly.pdbx_seq_one_letter_code
_entity_poly.pdbx_strand_id
1 'polypeptide(L)'
;MTQHSRTARRLKLLWDELRAGDPQAVHAARKLTRRAQAELRVARAGQKAERAWRDLRRAAAPLRDHDVAGGHLREALTELGAEPQTLAYFDRTWAERRAALLAQTVWPDRPKAYDLHRGWKGRARRLARKDGQRLLRDGEAALASEDPELWHAWRKRLKRYRYTLDLLGEVPPVLTGTLDALGRLQDAEVVLGLLHGDPDLLRYERARLIAREEATRQAARAQVRELFPALVAALAEPLSTPPRQDSEKVVT
;
A
#
# COMPACT_ATOMS: atom_id res chain seq x y z
N MET A 1 18.96 6.41 -23.06
CA MET A 1 19.29 5.21 -22.28
C MET A 1 18.02 4.54 -21.79
N THR A 2 17.93 3.22 -21.97
CA THR A 2 16.86 2.36 -21.45
C THR A 2 17.27 1.88 -20.06
N GLN A 3 16.38 1.96 -19.07
CA GLN A 3 16.67 1.55 -17.71
C GLN A 3 15.95 0.23 -17.39
N HIS A 4 16.71 -0.83 -17.13
CA HIS A 4 16.17 -2.11 -16.68
C HIS A 4 15.54 -1.97 -15.29
N SER A 5 14.32 -2.51 -15.12
CA SER A 5 13.63 -2.45 -13.83
C SER A 5 14.48 -3.06 -12.71
N ARG A 6 14.71 -2.28 -11.65
CA ARG A 6 15.32 -2.76 -10.40
C ARG A 6 14.34 -3.64 -9.61
N THR A 7 13.04 -3.49 -9.86
CA THR A 7 11.96 -4.17 -9.16
C THR A 7 11.94 -5.68 -9.45
N ALA A 8 12.06 -6.06 -10.73
CA ALA A 8 12.12 -7.47 -11.11
C ALA A 8 13.37 -8.19 -10.57
N ARG A 9 14.52 -7.50 -10.54
CA ARG A 9 15.76 -8.04 -9.99
C ARG A 9 15.68 -8.28 -8.48
N ARG A 10 15.12 -7.34 -7.73
CA ARG A 10 14.88 -7.52 -6.29
C ARG A 10 13.90 -8.66 -6.01
N LEU A 11 12.84 -8.79 -6.81
CA LEU A 11 11.91 -9.90 -6.68
C LEU A 11 12.59 -11.26 -6.90
N LYS A 12 13.52 -11.36 -7.86
CA LYS A 12 14.27 -12.60 -8.10
C LYS A 12 15.00 -13.10 -6.84
N LEU A 13 15.55 -12.19 -6.04
CA LEU A 13 16.28 -12.54 -4.81
C LEU A 13 15.36 -13.03 -3.69
N LEU A 14 14.11 -12.54 -3.65
CA LEU A 14 13.13 -12.87 -2.61
C LEU A 14 12.24 -14.06 -2.98
N TRP A 15 12.43 -14.65 -4.17
CA TRP A 15 11.42 -15.52 -4.77
C TRP A 15 11.19 -16.81 -3.98
N ASP A 16 12.26 -17.43 -3.49
CA ASP A 16 12.15 -18.70 -2.77
C ASP A 16 11.57 -18.50 -1.36
N GLU A 17 12.03 -17.48 -0.64
CA GLU A 17 11.45 -17.07 0.67
C GLU A 17 9.98 -16.68 0.55
N LEU A 18 9.60 -15.95 -0.51
CA LEU A 18 8.22 -15.59 -0.79
C LEU A 18 7.34 -16.84 -0.97
N ARG A 19 7.80 -17.82 -1.75
CA ARG A 19 7.06 -19.08 -1.96
C ARG A 19 6.99 -19.93 -0.70
N ALA A 20 8.02 -19.88 0.13
CA ALA A 20 8.03 -20.49 1.46
C ALA A 20 7.12 -19.74 2.47
N GLY A 21 6.56 -18.58 2.08
CA GLY A 21 5.65 -17.81 2.91
C GLY A 21 6.33 -17.01 4.00
N ASP A 22 7.62 -16.68 3.87
CA ASP A 22 8.31 -15.81 4.82
C ASP A 22 7.59 -14.44 4.95
N PRO A 23 7.23 -13.98 6.17
CA PRO A 23 6.49 -12.74 6.36
C PRO A 23 7.19 -11.50 5.77
N GLN A 24 8.52 -11.42 5.87
CA GLN A 24 9.29 -10.28 5.36
C GLN A 24 9.36 -10.28 3.84
N ALA A 25 9.56 -11.46 3.22
CA ALA A 25 9.52 -11.63 1.78
C ALA A 25 8.13 -11.33 1.20
N VAL A 26 7.05 -11.77 1.87
CA VAL A 26 5.65 -11.43 1.53
C VAL A 26 5.43 -9.91 1.58
N HIS A 27 5.87 -9.25 2.65
CA HIS A 27 5.79 -7.80 2.78
C HIS A 27 6.59 -7.08 1.68
N ALA A 28 7.83 -7.50 1.43
CA ALA A 28 8.70 -6.93 0.42
C ALA A 28 8.15 -7.11 -0.99
N ALA A 29 7.65 -8.31 -1.33
CA ALA A 29 6.98 -8.58 -2.60
C ALA A 29 5.75 -7.69 -2.82
N ARG A 30 4.96 -7.42 -1.77
CA ARG A 30 3.83 -6.47 -1.82
C ARG A 30 4.28 -5.04 -2.08
N LYS A 31 5.40 -4.60 -1.52
CA LYS A 31 6.00 -3.30 -1.85
C LYS A 31 6.49 -3.25 -3.31
N LEU A 32 7.17 -4.31 -3.75
CA LEU A 32 7.70 -4.42 -5.12
C LEU A 32 6.58 -4.43 -6.17
N THR A 33 5.51 -5.20 -5.96
CA THR A 33 4.38 -5.25 -6.91
C THR A 33 3.68 -3.90 -7.06
N ARG A 34 3.55 -3.11 -5.98
CA ARG A 34 3.02 -1.73 -6.06
C ARG A 34 3.94 -0.79 -6.83
N ARG A 35 5.26 -0.89 -6.63
CA ARG A 35 6.26 -0.14 -7.40
C ARG A 35 6.24 -0.54 -8.87
N ALA A 36 6.19 -1.84 -9.15
CA ALA A 36 6.11 -2.37 -10.51
C ALA A 36 4.89 -1.83 -11.24
N GLN A 37 3.72 -1.78 -10.58
CA GLN A 37 2.51 -1.20 -11.17
C GLN A 37 2.71 0.26 -11.60
N ALA A 38 3.42 1.07 -10.82
CA ALA A 38 3.73 2.46 -11.19
C ALA A 38 4.72 2.52 -12.36
N GLU A 39 5.78 1.71 -12.32
CA GLU A 39 6.77 1.63 -13.40
C GLU A 39 6.13 1.17 -14.72
N LEU A 40 5.28 0.14 -14.70
CA LEU A 40 4.62 -0.44 -15.88
C LEU A 40 3.73 0.58 -16.61
N ARG A 41 3.02 1.45 -15.87
CA ARG A 41 2.19 2.54 -16.44
C ARG A 41 3.00 3.49 -17.32
N VAL A 42 4.28 3.70 -16.99
CA VAL A 42 5.18 4.59 -17.75
C VAL A 42 6.16 3.83 -18.65
N ALA A 43 6.28 2.52 -18.47
CA ALA A 43 7.13 1.63 -19.25
C ALA A 43 6.54 1.27 -20.62
N ARG A 44 5.21 1.27 -20.80
CA ARG A 44 4.54 0.65 -21.97
C ARG A 44 4.87 -0.85 -22.12
N ALA A 45 5.03 -1.56 -21.01
CA ALA A 45 5.49 -2.95 -20.97
C ALA A 45 4.46 -3.99 -21.49
N GLY A 46 3.29 -3.55 -21.95
CA GLY A 46 2.21 -4.41 -22.46
C GLY A 46 1.38 -5.08 -21.37
N GLN A 47 0.17 -5.51 -21.75
CA GLN A 47 -0.82 -6.06 -20.82
C GLN A 47 -0.37 -7.38 -20.16
N LYS A 48 0.47 -8.17 -20.83
CA LYS A 48 0.98 -9.44 -20.29
C LYS A 48 1.87 -9.22 -19.06
N ALA A 49 2.79 -8.24 -19.13
CA ALA A 49 3.62 -7.88 -17.98
C ALA A 49 2.77 -7.33 -16.83
N GLU A 50 1.83 -6.44 -17.12
CA GLU A 50 0.90 -5.92 -16.12
C GLU A 50 0.08 -7.00 -15.41
N ARG A 51 -0.37 -8.00 -16.17
CA ARG A 51 -1.12 -9.14 -15.64
C ARG A 51 -0.25 -9.98 -14.70
N ALA A 52 0.95 -10.35 -15.11
CA ALA A 52 1.85 -11.16 -14.27
C ALA A 52 2.12 -10.51 -12.90
N TRP A 53 2.41 -9.21 -12.87
CA TRP A 53 2.62 -8.48 -11.62
C TRP A 53 1.35 -8.32 -10.78
N ARG A 54 0.18 -8.22 -11.43
CA ARG A 54 -1.12 -8.18 -10.74
C ARG A 54 -1.45 -9.53 -10.10
N ASP A 55 -1.18 -10.63 -10.78
CA ASP A 55 -1.47 -11.97 -10.30
C ASP A 55 -0.57 -12.31 -9.11
N LEU A 56 0.71 -11.96 -9.17
CA LEU A 56 1.60 -12.06 -8.01
C LEU A 56 1.08 -11.25 -6.81
N ARG A 57 0.63 -10.02 -7.07
CA ARG A 57 0.07 -9.15 -6.01
C ARG A 57 -1.16 -9.78 -5.36
N ARG A 58 -2.00 -10.47 -6.13
CA ARG A 58 -3.22 -11.15 -5.68
C ARG A 58 -2.87 -12.39 -4.86
N ALA A 59 -1.96 -13.24 -5.34
CA ALA A 59 -1.49 -14.43 -4.63
C ALA A 59 -0.91 -14.08 -3.25
N ALA A 60 -0.08 -13.03 -3.16
CA ALA A 60 0.51 -12.59 -1.89
C ALA A 60 -0.44 -11.78 -0.98
N ALA A 61 -1.65 -11.41 -1.46
CA ALA A 61 -2.53 -10.51 -0.70
C ALA A 61 -3.08 -11.15 0.59
N PRO A 62 -3.68 -12.36 0.56
CA PRO A 62 -4.28 -12.96 1.76
C PRO A 62 -3.27 -13.12 2.89
N LEU A 63 -2.07 -13.64 2.59
CA LEU A 63 -1.00 -13.78 3.58
C LEU A 63 -0.60 -12.44 4.19
N ARG A 64 -0.38 -11.41 3.36
CA ARG A 64 0.02 -10.10 3.89
C ARG A 64 -1.09 -9.46 4.72
N ASP A 65 -2.33 -9.54 4.26
CA ASP A 65 -3.45 -8.90 4.93
C ASP A 65 -3.71 -9.61 6.28
N HIS A 66 -3.55 -10.93 6.34
CA HIS A 66 -3.53 -11.72 7.59
C HIS A 66 -2.39 -11.34 8.53
N ASP A 67 -1.16 -11.18 8.03
CA ASP A 67 0.00 -10.79 8.83
C ASP A 67 -0.16 -9.38 9.43
N VAL A 68 -0.75 -8.45 8.68
CA VAL A 68 -1.04 -7.09 9.13
C VAL A 68 -2.10 -7.09 10.22
N ALA A 69 -3.25 -7.72 9.96
CA ALA A 69 -4.35 -7.77 10.91
C ALA A 69 -3.94 -8.45 12.21
N GLY A 70 -3.15 -9.53 12.11
CA GLY A 70 -2.58 -10.21 13.27
C GLY A 70 -1.73 -9.32 14.14
N GLY A 71 -0.81 -8.56 13.52
CA GLY A 71 0.02 -7.60 14.23
C GLY A 71 -0.80 -6.54 14.96
N HIS A 72 -1.80 -5.95 14.31
CA HIS A 72 -2.66 -4.93 14.93
C HIS A 72 -3.51 -5.48 16.07
N LEU A 73 -4.12 -6.65 15.89
CA LEU A 73 -4.88 -7.31 16.96
C LEU A 73 -3.97 -7.63 18.15
N ARG A 74 -2.76 -8.14 17.89
CA ARG A 74 -1.79 -8.47 18.95
C ARG A 74 -1.33 -7.25 19.73
N GLU A 75 -1.07 -6.14 19.02
CA GLU A 75 -0.71 -4.86 19.61
C GLU A 75 -1.87 -4.31 20.46
N ALA A 76 -3.08 -4.28 19.92
CA ALA A 76 -4.28 -3.81 20.63
C ALA A 76 -4.57 -4.65 21.89
N LEU A 77 -4.44 -5.97 21.83
CA LEU A 77 -4.56 -6.84 23.00
C LEU A 77 -3.51 -6.50 24.07
N THR A 78 -2.29 -6.19 23.66
CA THR A 78 -1.22 -5.81 24.58
C THR A 78 -1.50 -4.47 25.26
N GLU A 79 -1.95 -3.47 24.49
CA GLU A 79 -2.36 -2.16 25.01
C GLU A 79 -3.52 -2.26 26.01
N LEU A 80 -4.44 -3.20 25.78
CA LEU A 80 -5.56 -3.48 26.67
C LEU A 80 -5.17 -4.29 27.91
N GLY A 81 -3.90 -4.67 28.05
CA GLY A 81 -3.41 -5.47 29.17
C GLY A 81 -3.97 -6.90 29.17
N ALA A 82 -4.19 -7.49 27.99
CA ALA A 82 -4.64 -8.88 27.90
C ALA A 82 -3.63 -9.82 28.57
N GLU A 83 -4.17 -10.81 29.29
CA GLU A 83 -3.37 -11.80 30.00
C GLU A 83 -2.39 -12.54 29.07
N PRO A 84 -1.18 -12.90 29.54
CA PRO A 84 -0.19 -13.61 28.72
C PRO A 84 -0.72 -14.89 28.07
N GLN A 85 -1.64 -15.60 28.74
CA GLN A 85 -2.26 -16.81 28.21
C GLN A 85 -3.18 -16.51 27.00
N THR A 86 -3.92 -15.40 27.04
CA THR A 86 -4.76 -14.94 25.92
C THR A 86 -3.90 -14.57 24.72
N LEU A 87 -2.79 -13.88 24.95
CA LEU A 87 -1.82 -13.51 23.90
C LEU A 87 -1.21 -14.76 23.26
N ALA A 88 -0.78 -15.74 24.06
CA ALA A 88 -0.24 -17.00 23.56
C ALA A 88 -1.26 -17.82 22.76
N TYR A 89 -2.52 -17.86 23.23
CA TYR A 89 -3.61 -18.52 22.51
C TYR A 89 -3.88 -17.86 21.16
N PHE A 90 -3.93 -16.52 21.13
CA PHE A 90 -4.08 -15.75 19.90
C PHE A 90 -2.91 -16.04 18.93
N ASP A 91 -1.67 -15.93 19.40
CA ASP A 91 -0.48 -16.13 18.55
C ASP A 91 -0.49 -17.53 17.89
N ARG A 92 -0.85 -18.57 18.65
CA ARG A 92 -0.98 -19.94 18.13
C ARG A 92 -2.08 -20.07 17.07
N THR A 93 -3.30 -19.66 17.41
CA THR A 93 -4.46 -19.82 16.51
C THR A 93 -4.32 -18.95 15.25
N TRP A 94 -3.71 -17.77 15.36
CA TRP A 94 -3.42 -16.90 14.22
C TRP A 94 -2.35 -17.50 13.31
N ALA A 95 -1.33 -18.14 13.87
CA ALA A 95 -0.31 -18.86 13.11
C ALA A 95 -0.88 -20.09 12.36
N GLU A 96 -1.79 -20.84 12.98
CA GLU A 96 -2.50 -21.96 12.33
C GLU A 96 -3.32 -21.49 11.13
N ARG A 97 -4.10 -20.40 11.29
CA ARG A 97 -4.84 -19.77 10.19
C ARG A 97 -3.90 -19.32 9.06
N ARG A 98 -2.75 -18.75 9.41
CA ARG A 98 -1.73 -18.32 8.43
C ARG A 98 -1.16 -19.51 7.65
N ALA A 99 -0.85 -20.61 8.33
CA ALA A 99 -0.34 -21.83 7.71
C ALA A 99 -1.35 -22.42 6.72
N ALA A 100 -2.64 -22.41 7.08
CA ALA A 100 -3.72 -22.84 6.18
C ALA A 100 -3.81 -21.94 4.93
N LEU A 101 -3.70 -20.61 5.07
CA LEU A 101 -3.67 -19.68 3.94
C LEU A 101 -2.48 -19.94 3.02
N LEU A 102 -1.30 -20.21 3.59
CA LEU A 102 -0.10 -20.51 2.81
C LEU A 102 -0.27 -21.80 2.00
N ALA A 103 -0.80 -22.86 2.61
CA ALA A 103 -1.06 -24.13 1.95
C ALA A 103 -2.04 -24.00 0.77
N GLN A 104 -2.99 -23.07 0.84
CA GLN A 104 -3.96 -22.78 -0.22
C GLN A 104 -3.43 -21.81 -1.29
N THR A 105 -2.26 -21.20 -1.08
CA THR A 105 -1.75 -20.15 -1.97
C THR A 105 -1.19 -20.75 -3.25
N VAL A 106 -1.82 -20.44 -4.39
CA VAL A 106 -1.29 -20.76 -5.72
C VAL A 106 -0.39 -19.62 -6.19
N TRP A 107 0.92 -19.87 -6.19
CA TRP A 107 1.90 -18.90 -6.69
C TRP A 107 1.95 -18.89 -8.23
N PRO A 108 1.82 -17.72 -8.89
CA PRO A 108 2.00 -17.63 -10.33
C PRO A 108 3.49 -17.75 -10.69
N ASP A 109 3.76 -17.88 -11.99
CA ASP A 109 5.12 -17.73 -12.50
C ASP A 109 5.72 -16.37 -12.08
N ARG A 110 7.03 -16.38 -11.79
CA ARG A 110 7.75 -15.15 -11.46
C ARG A 110 7.61 -14.14 -12.61
N PRO A 111 7.12 -12.92 -12.35
CA PRO A 111 7.07 -11.88 -13.37
C PRO A 111 8.44 -11.60 -13.98
N LYS A 112 8.48 -11.49 -15.32
CA LYS A 112 9.70 -11.16 -16.06
C LYS A 112 10.09 -9.70 -15.86
N ALA A 113 11.37 -9.42 -16.09
CA ALA A 113 11.87 -8.05 -16.15
C ALA A 113 11.24 -7.28 -17.33
N TYR A 114 11.21 -5.96 -17.17
CA TYR A 114 10.73 -5.01 -18.18
C TYR A 114 11.61 -3.76 -18.15
N ASP A 115 11.51 -2.99 -19.23
CA ASP A 115 12.35 -1.83 -19.46
C ASP A 115 11.59 -0.52 -19.35
N LEU A 116 12.25 0.49 -18.76
CA LEU A 116 11.81 1.87 -18.80
C LEU A 116 12.45 2.55 -20.02
N HIS A 117 11.68 2.68 -21.10
CA HIS A 117 12.11 3.35 -22.32
C HIS A 117 12.36 4.85 -22.13
N ARG A 118 13.13 5.46 -23.04
CA ARG A 118 13.41 6.91 -23.07
C ARG A 118 12.12 7.73 -22.90
N GLY A 119 12.22 8.83 -22.15
CA GLY A 119 11.09 9.73 -21.89
C GLY A 119 10.10 9.26 -20.82
N TRP A 120 10.38 8.17 -20.09
CA TRP A 120 9.51 7.70 -19.01
C TRP A 120 9.28 8.76 -17.92
N LYS A 121 10.29 9.59 -17.58
CA LYS A 121 10.14 10.71 -16.64
C LYS A 121 9.09 11.73 -17.12
N GLY A 122 9.11 12.08 -18.40
CA GLY A 122 8.10 12.96 -18.99
C GLY A 122 6.69 12.35 -18.95
N ARG A 123 6.57 11.04 -19.15
CA ARG A 123 5.30 10.32 -18.99
C ARG A 123 4.83 10.30 -17.53
N ALA A 124 5.73 10.05 -16.59
CA ALA A 124 5.45 10.06 -15.15
C ALA A 124 4.95 11.44 -14.68
N ARG A 125 5.59 12.54 -15.11
CA ARG A 125 5.12 13.91 -14.79
C ARG A 125 3.72 14.19 -15.33
N ARG A 126 3.44 13.85 -16.60
CA ARG A 126 2.10 14.02 -17.18
C ARG A 126 1.06 13.18 -16.44
N LEU A 127 1.41 11.95 -16.08
CA LEU A 127 0.55 11.05 -15.32
C LEU A 127 0.25 11.61 -13.92
N ALA A 128 1.27 12.10 -13.23
CA ALA A 128 1.12 12.71 -11.92
C ALA A 128 0.23 13.96 -11.97
N ARG A 129 0.45 14.89 -12.91
CA ARG A 129 -0.43 16.07 -13.07
C ARG A 129 -1.90 15.68 -13.28
N LYS A 130 -2.16 14.67 -14.13
CA LYS A 130 -3.52 14.16 -14.38
C LYS A 130 -4.13 13.50 -13.15
N ASP A 131 -3.35 12.67 -12.45
CA ASP A 131 -3.81 11.95 -11.25
C ASP A 131 -4.05 12.96 -10.09
N GLY A 132 -3.22 14.00 -9.94
CA GLY A 132 -3.30 15.02 -8.89
C GLY A 132 -4.66 15.73 -8.80
N GLN A 133 -5.14 16.30 -9.91
CA GLN A 133 -6.45 16.97 -9.93
C GLN A 133 -7.61 16.04 -9.59
N ARG A 134 -7.53 14.77 -10.02
CA ARG A 134 -8.54 13.77 -9.70
C ARG A 134 -8.53 13.41 -8.22
N LEU A 135 -7.35 13.34 -7.60
CA LEU A 135 -7.20 13.02 -6.18
C LEU A 135 -7.79 14.08 -5.26
N LEU A 136 -7.80 15.35 -5.66
CA LEU A 136 -8.45 16.42 -4.92
C LEU A 136 -9.96 16.21 -4.85
N ARG A 137 -10.60 16.05 -6.01
CA ARG A 137 -12.05 15.77 -6.09
C ARG A 137 -12.44 14.48 -5.37
N ASP A 138 -11.65 13.42 -5.55
CA ASP A 138 -11.88 12.16 -4.84
C ASP A 138 -11.73 12.33 -3.32
N GLY A 139 -10.82 13.20 -2.87
CA GLY A 139 -10.59 13.49 -1.46
C GLY A 139 -11.73 14.27 -0.83
N GLU A 140 -12.21 15.32 -1.50
CA GLU A 140 -13.41 16.06 -1.07
C GLU A 140 -14.61 15.12 -0.94
N ALA A 141 -14.85 14.27 -1.95
CA ALA A 141 -15.93 13.30 -1.92
C ALA A 141 -15.78 12.26 -0.79
N ALA A 142 -14.57 11.79 -0.51
CA ALA A 142 -14.33 10.88 0.60
C ALA A 142 -14.56 11.57 1.96
N LEU A 143 -14.06 12.79 2.15
CA LEU A 143 -14.18 13.53 3.41
C LEU A 143 -15.63 13.90 3.76
N ALA A 144 -16.45 14.13 2.74
CA ALA A 144 -17.88 14.41 2.85
C ALA A 144 -18.75 13.14 3.04
N SER A 145 -18.16 11.95 2.97
CA SER A 145 -18.87 10.68 3.05
C SER A 145 -18.48 9.87 4.29
N GLU A 146 -19.45 9.14 4.81
CA GLU A 146 -19.24 8.12 5.84
C GLU A 146 -18.90 6.74 5.26
N ASP A 147 -19.03 6.56 3.93
CA ASP A 147 -18.81 5.30 3.21
C ASP A 147 -17.33 4.87 3.19
N PRO A 148 -16.94 3.79 3.90
CA PRO A 148 -15.58 3.27 3.94
C PRO A 148 -14.97 2.98 2.56
N GLU A 149 -15.79 2.58 1.58
CA GLU A 149 -15.29 2.24 0.25
C GLU A 149 -14.75 3.46 -0.51
N LEU A 150 -15.34 4.65 -0.30
CA LEU A 150 -14.81 5.89 -0.87
C LEU A 150 -13.45 6.27 -0.27
N TRP A 151 -13.30 6.15 1.05
CA TRP A 151 -12.03 6.38 1.74
C TRP A 151 -10.95 5.41 1.27
N HIS A 152 -11.28 4.12 1.14
CA HIS A 152 -10.37 3.09 0.64
C HIS A 152 -9.99 3.30 -0.82
N ALA A 153 -10.96 3.64 -1.67
CA ALA A 153 -10.73 3.94 -3.08
C ALA A 153 -9.80 5.15 -3.24
N TRP A 154 -10.02 6.21 -2.47
CA TRP A 154 -9.16 7.39 -2.45
C TRP A 154 -7.74 7.05 -1.98
N ARG A 155 -7.59 6.34 -0.85
CA ARG A 155 -6.29 5.86 -0.36
C ARG A 155 -5.53 5.02 -1.39
N LYS A 156 -6.20 4.11 -2.10
CA LYS A 156 -5.59 3.31 -3.18
C LYS A 156 -5.05 4.20 -4.30
N ARG A 157 -5.77 5.27 -4.66
CA ARG A 157 -5.34 6.25 -5.69
C ARG A 157 -4.17 7.09 -5.18
N LEU A 158 -4.21 7.60 -3.95
CA LEU A 158 -3.10 8.33 -3.32
C LEU A 158 -1.83 7.48 -3.25
N LYS A 159 -1.93 6.19 -2.85
CA LYS A 159 -0.75 5.29 -2.84
C LYS A 159 -0.13 5.16 -4.23
N ARG A 160 -0.96 5.01 -5.27
CA ARG A 160 -0.50 4.91 -6.66
C ARG A 160 0.18 6.20 -7.13
N TYR A 161 -0.38 7.35 -6.75
CA TYR A 161 0.20 8.65 -7.02
C TYR A 161 1.56 8.82 -6.34
N ARG A 162 1.66 8.49 -5.04
CA ARG A 162 2.92 8.47 -4.29
C ARG A 162 4.00 7.65 -4.98
N TYR A 163 3.68 6.46 -5.50
CA TYR A 163 4.65 5.66 -6.25
C TYR A 163 5.05 6.30 -7.59
N THR A 164 4.15 7.06 -8.23
CA THR A 164 4.49 7.80 -9.46
C THR A 164 5.45 8.95 -9.14
N LEU A 165 5.25 9.62 -8.01
CA LEU A 165 6.15 10.65 -7.49
C LEU A 165 7.51 10.08 -7.02
N ASP A 166 7.52 8.92 -6.37
CA ASP A 166 8.75 8.19 -6.00
C ASP A 166 9.64 7.88 -7.23
N LEU A 167 9.03 7.62 -8.39
CA LEU A 167 9.79 7.47 -9.65
C LEU A 167 10.45 8.78 -10.09
N LEU A 168 9.87 9.93 -9.74
CA LEU A 168 10.44 11.25 -10.04
C LEU A 168 11.47 11.70 -9.00
N GLY A 169 11.54 11.04 -7.85
CA GLY A 169 12.54 11.26 -6.79
C GLY A 169 12.09 12.16 -5.65
N GLU A 170 10.85 12.65 -5.68
CA GLU A 170 10.34 13.60 -4.70
C GLU A 170 8.91 13.24 -4.31
N VAL A 171 8.68 13.05 -3.01
CA VAL A 171 7.35 12.75 -2.45
C VAL A 171 7.10 13.75 -1.32
N PRO A 172 6.07 14.61 -1.44
CA PRO A 172 5.76 15.57 -0.39
C PRO A 172 5.52 14.87 0.97
N PRO A 173 6.11 15.35 2.07
CA PRO A 173 5.92 14.76 3.40
C PRO A 173 4.45 14.67 3.80
N VAL A 174 3.66 15.70 3.49
CA VAL A 174 2.21 15.72 3.77
C VAL A 174 1.47 14.56 3.11
N LEU A 175 1.85 14.15 1.89
CA LEU A 175 1.25 12.99 1.22
C LEU A 175 1.54 11.69 1.97
N THR A 176 2.73 11.56 2.56
CA THR A 176 3.07 10.41 3.40
C THR A 176 2.25 10.45 4.70
N GLY A 177 2.19 11.59 5.38
CA GLY A 177 1.37 11.76 6.57
C GLY A 177 -0.11 11.44 6.36
N THR A 178 -0.71 11.92 5.26
CA THR A 178 -2.09 11.58 4.91
C THR A 178 -2.26 10.09 4.64
N LEU A 179 -1.31 9.45 3.96
CA LEU A 179 -1.37 8.01 3.68
C LEU A 179 -1.20 7.14 4.93
N ASP A 180 -0.47 7.64 5.93
CA ASP A 180 -0.31 6.97 7.22
C ASP A 180 -1.58 7.08 8.06
N ALA A 181 -2.21 8.25 8.10
CA ALA A 181 -3.52 8.44 8.74
C ALA A 181 -4.62 7.59 8.07
N LEU A 182 -4.69 7.62 6.73
CA LEU A 182 -5.56 6.71 5.96
C LEU A 182 -5.16 5.23 6.16
N GLY A 183 -3.91 4.95 6.51
CA GLY A 183 -3.44 3.62 6.89
C GLY A 183 -4.11 3.15 8.16
N ARG A 184 -3.95 3.91 9.24
CA ARG A 184 -4.60 3.65 10.53
C ARG A 184 -6.12 3.49 10.40
N LEU A 185 -6.77 4.34 9.59
CA LEU A 185 -8.20 4.21 9.29
C LEU A 185 -8.53 2.82 8.71
N GLN A 186 -7.83 2.41 7.64
CA GLN A 186 -8.10 1.14 7.00
C GLN A 186 -7.76 -0.05 7.90
N ASP A 187 -6.70 0.06 8.71
CA ASP A 187 -6.29 -1.00 9.62
C ASP A 187 -7.37 -1.20 10.70
N ALA A 188 -7.92 -0.12 11.28
CA ALA A 188 -9.06 -0.18 12.20
C ALA A 188 -10.33 -0.76 11.54
N GLU A 189 -10.65 -0.37 10.30
CA GLU A 189 -11.80 -0.93 9.56
C GLU A 189 -11.65 -2.43 9.29
N VAL A 190 -10.43 -2.90 8.97
CA VAL A 190 -10.14 -4.32 8.78
C VAL A 190 -10.34 -5.09 10.10
N VAL A 191 -9.82 -4.57 11.21
CA VAL A 191 -9.97 -5.21 12.52
C VAL A 191 -11.44 -5.25 12.95
N LEU A 192 -12.17 -4.15 12.81
CA LEU A 192 -13.62 -4.12 13.07
C LEU A 192 -14.36 -5.14 12.21
N GLY A 193 -14.04 -5.22 10.91
CA GLY A 193 -14.62 -6.22 10.02
C GLY A 193 -14.38 -7.66 10.47
N LEU A 194 -13.17 -7.97 10.96
CA LEU A 194 -12.84 -9.29 11.51
C LEU A 194 -13.62 -9.58 12.80
N LEU A 195 -13.64 -8.64 13.75
CA LEU A 195 -14.34 -8.81 15.03
C LEU A 195 -15.86 -8.92 14.84
N HIS A 196 -16.44 -8.20 13.89
CA HIS A 196 -17.86 -8.33 13.55
C HIS A 196 -18.18 -9.60 12.78
N GLY A 197 -17.28 -10.06 11.89
CA GLY A 197 -17.48 -11.25 11.07
C GLY A 197 -17.25 -12.58 11.76
N ASP A 198 -16.44 -12.62 12.83
CA ASP A 198 -16.14 -13.82 13.63
C ASP A 198 -16.44 -13.54 15.12
N PRO A 199 -17.68 -13.81 15.60
CA PRO A 199 -18.08 -13.53 16.98
C PRO A 199 -17.28 -14.28 18.05
N ASP A 200 -16.66 -15.41 17.69
CA ASP A 200 -15.86 -16.23 18.59
C ASP A 200 -14.39 -15.76 18.66
N LEU A 201 -13.92 -15.00 17.66
CA LEU A 201 -12.60 -14.39 17.67
C LEU A 201 -12.46 -13.45 18.88
N LEU A 202 -11.50 -13.78 19.76
CA LEU A 202 -11.17 -12.98 20.94
C LEU A 202 -12.39 -12.66 21.80
N ARG A 203 -13.33 -13.63 21.91
CA ARG A 203 -14.65 -13.48 22.55
C ARG A 203 -14.67 -12.62 23.83
N TYR A 204 -13.70 -12.82 24.72
CA TYR A 204 -13.62 -12.10 26.00
C TYR A 204 -13.12 -10.65 25.88
N GLU A 205 -12.24 -10.35 24.92
CA GLU A 205 -11.68 -9.00 24.70
C GLU A 205 -12.42 -8.22 23.61
N ARG A 206 -13.32 -8.89 22.88
CA ARG A 206 -13.97 -8.40 21.66
C ARG A 206 -14.63 -7.04 21.83
N ALA A 207 -15.41 -6.84 22.89
CA ALA A 207 -16.12 -5.58 23.12
C ALA A 207 -15.14 -4.40 23.34
N ARG A 208 -14.06 -4.65 24.10
CA ARG A 208 -13.01 -3.65 24.36
C ARG A 208 -12.23 -3.32 23.09
N LEU A 209 -11.90 -4.34 22.29
CA LEU A 209 -11.25 -4.17 20.99
C LEU A 209 -12.12 -3.36 20.02
N ILE A 210 -13.42 -3.67 19.90
CA ILE A 210 -14.33 -2.91 19.05
C ILE A 210 -14.34 -1.44 19.47
N ALA A 211 -14.53 -1.15 20.76
CA ALA A 211 -14.56 0.23 21.25
C ALA A 211 -13.24 0.99 20.95
N ARG A 212 -12.09 0.33 21.14
CA ARG A 212 -10.78 0.89 20.80
C ARG A 212 -10.65 1.19 19.31
N GLU A 213 -10.97 0.23 18.45
CA GLU A 213 -10.84 0.41 17.00
C GLU A 213 -11.83 1.44 16.44
N GLU A 214 -13.03 1.56 17.02
CA GLU A 214 -13.94 2.65 16.68
C GLU A 214 -13.35 4.02 17.01
N ALA A 215 -12.72 4.17 18.18
CA ALA A 215 -12.02 5.39 18.55
C ALA A 215 -10.83 5.67 17.60
N THR A 216 -10.02 4.64 17.28
CA THR A 216 -8.91 4.75 16.31
C THR A 216 -9.42 5.17 14.93
N ARG A 217 -10.52 4.60 14.45
CA ARG A 217 -11.17 4.96 13.18
C ARG A 217 -11.56 6.44 13.15
N GLN A 218 -12.21 6.95 14.21
CA GLN A 218 -12.61 8.36 14.27
C GLN A 218 -11.42 9.31 14.35
N ALA A 219 -10.41 8.99 15.17
CA ALA A 219 -9.19 9.78 15.28
C ALA A 219 -8.44 9.84 13.93
N ALA A 220 -8.34 8.72 13.21
CA ALA A 220 -7.70 8.68 11.90
C ALA A 220 -8.46 9.54 10.86
N ARG A 221 -9.79 9.51 10.86
CA ARG A 221 -10.61 10.39 9.99
C ARG A 221 -10.40 11.87 10.31
N ALA A 222 -10.39 12.23 11.58
CA ALA A 222 -10.12 13.60 12.01
C ALA A 222 -8.72 14.07 11.55
N GLN A 223 -7.70 13.24 11.72
CA GLN A 223 -6.35 13.55 11.28
C GLN A 223 -6.25 13.72 9.75
N VAL A 224 -6.96 12.91 8.96
CA VAL A 224 -6.98 13.09 7.50
C VAL A 224 -7.63 14.42 7.11
N ARG A 225 -8.70 14.83 7.81
CA ARG A 225 -9.35 16.14 7.60
C ARG A 225 -8.40 17.29 7.93
N GLU A 226 -7.64 17.18 9.01
CA GLU A 226 -6.63 18.17 9.41
C GLU A 226 -5.50 18.30 8.37
N LEU A 227 -5.02 17.18 7.83
CA LEU A 227 -3.95 17.17 6.82
C LEU A 227 -4.42 17.60 5.43
N PHE A 228 -5.72 17.60 5.18
CA PHE A 228 -6.27 17.79 3.83
C PHE A 228 -5.88 19.14 3.21
N PRO A 229 -6.00 20.31 3.88
CA PRO A 229 -5.62 21.60 3.28
C PRO A 229 -4.16 21.65 2.80
N ALA A 230 -3.24 21.12 3.61
CA ALA A 230 -1.82 21.04 3.23
C ALA A 230 -1.59 20.05 2.07
N LEU A 231 -2.35 18.95 2.02
CA LEU A 231 -2.34 18.05 0.87
C LEU A 231 -2.86 18.75 -0.40
N VAL A 232 -3.90 19.59 -0.29
CA VAL A 232 -4.40 20.38 -1.43
C VAL A 232 -3.30 21.27 -2.00
N ALA A 233 -2.61 22.03 -1.13
CA ALA A 233 -1.51 22.88 -1.55
C ALA A 233 -0.41 22.10 -2.28
N ALA A 234 0.02 20.96 -1.71
CA ALA A 234 1.07 20.12 -2.29
C ALA A 234 0.66 19.45 -3.62
N LEU A 235 -0.63 19.21 -3.85
CA LEU A 235 -1.13 18.63 -5.11
C LEU A 235 -1.41 19.69 -6.18
N ALA A 236 -1.65 20.95 -5.78
CA ALA A 236 -1.84 22.08 -6.68
C ALA A 236 -0.51 22.61 -7.23
N GLU A 237 0.59 22.45 -6.48
CA GLU A 237 1.91 22.91 -6.91
C GLU A 237 2.37 22.17 -8.19
N PRO A 238 2.79 22.90 -9.25
CA PRO A 238 3.29 22.26 -10.45
C PRO A 238 4.55 21.45 -10.10
N LEU A 239 4.59 20.17 -10.47
CA LEU A 239 5.84 19.41 -10.43
C LEU A 239 6.91 20.17 -11.23
N SER A 240 7.83 20.81 -10.51
CA SER A 240 8.88 21.65 -11.06
C SER A 240 9.63 20.90 -12.15
N THR A 241 9.82 21.57 -13.28
CA THR A 241 10.65 21.03 -14.35
C THR A 241 12.09 21.25 -13.91
N PRO A 242 12.95 20.22 -13.72
CA PRO A 242 14.36 20.50 -13.58
C PRO A 242 14.82 21.23 -14.86
N PRO A 243 15.73 22.20 -14.75
CA PRO A 243 16.19 22.96 -15.90
C PRO A 243 16.64 22.02 -17.00
N ARG A 244 16.31 22.37 -18.25
CA ARG A 244 16.93 21.78 -19.44
C ARG A 244 18.44 21.91 -19.24
N GLN A 245 19.14 20.81 -18.98
CA GLN A 245 20.55 20.71 -19.31
C GLN A 245 20.61 20.63 -20.84
N ASP A 246 20.38 21.76 -21.50
CA ASP A 246 20.81 21.99 -22.86
C ASP A 246 22.26 22.51 -22.79
N SER A 247 23.04 22.16 -23.80
CA SER A 247 24.45 22.51 -24.05
C SER A 247 25.53 21.73 -23.27
N GLU A 248 25.65 20.44 -23.58
CA GLU A 248 27.00 19.91 -23.79
C GLU A 248 27.47 20.50 -25.13
N LYS A 249 28.26 21.57 -25.04
CA LYS A 249 28.92 22.19 -26.19
C LYS A 249 29.78 21.11 -26.86
N VAL A 250 29.53 20.92 -28.15
CA VAL A 250 30.53 20.37 -29.08
C VAL A 250 31.77 21.25 -28.92
N VAL A 251 32.84 20.70 -28.37
CA VAL A 251 34.18 21.22 -28.57
C VAL A 251 34.78 20.36 -29.67
N THR A 252 34.99 21.02 -30.80
CA THR A 252 35.75 20.60 -31.98
C THR A 252 37.14 20.09 -31.63
#